data_AF-A0A1H8P9V6-F1
#
_entry.id   AF-A0A1H8P9V6-F1
#
_cell.length_a   1.000
_cell.length_b   1.000
_cell.length_c   1.000
_cell.angle_alpha   90.00
_cell.angle_beta   90.00
_cell.angle_gamma   90.00
#
_symmetry.space_group_name_H-M   'P 1'
#
loop_
_entity.id
_entity.type
_entity.pdbx_description
1 polymer ?
#
loop_
_entity_poly.entity_id
_entity_poly.type
_entity_poly.pdbx_seq_one_letter_code
_entity_poly.pdbx_strand_id
1 'polypeptide(L)'
;MAAKIFDKETILDLTVNIIPLGIIVFFMLLFAVFNPFGFDFLASTISYGLLIVPLLALGVLTYLSGKAIAGDEKRSEVFLAGQATVPGSQTLEEYEEQAELSDEERAQLAEQESTTEQESTTEQESAATEQESTAENDD
;
A
#
# COMPACT_ATOMS: atom_id res chain seq x y z
N MET A 1 -14.08 9.30 10.78
CA MET A 1 -13.11 8.22 11.02
C MET A 1 -11.91 8.52 10.13
N ALA A 2 -10.72 8.67 10.71
CA ALA A 2 -9.55 9.14 9.96
C ALA A 2 -8.91 7.95 9.26
N ALA A 3 -8.91 7.96 7.93
CA ALA A 3 -8.31 6.96 7.06
C ALA A 3 -6.90 6.59 7.56
N LYS A 4 -6.70 5.31 7.91
CA LYS A 4 -5.41 4.78 8.36
C LYS A 4 -4.53 4.55 7.13
N ILE A 5 -4.09 5.64 6.51
CA ILE A 5 -3.34 5.63 5.24
C ILE A 5 -1.89 5.13 5.41
N PHE A 6 -1.46 4.80 6.63
CA PHE A 6 -0.20 4.09 6.88
C PHE A 6 -0.30 3.27 8.17
N ASP A 7 0.32 2.10 8.17
CA ASP A 7 0.49 1.33 9.39
C ASP A 7 1.37 2.06 10.40
N LYS A 8 1.06 1.88 11.69
CA LYS A 8 1.79 2.54 12.79
C LYS A 8 3.27 2.19 12.76
N GLU A 9 3.61 0.97 12.35
CA GLU A 9 4.99 0.50 12.17
C GLU A 9 5.69 1.24 11.02
N THR A 10 5.03 1.41 9.87
CA THR A 10 5.54 2.20 8.74
C THR A 10 5.79 3.66 9.12
N ILE A 11 4.84 4.28 9.85
CA ILE A 11 5.02 5.64 10.37
C ILE A 11 6.18 5.69 11.37
N LEU A 12 6.33 4.68 12.23
CA LEU A 12 7.40 4.61 13.22
C LEU A 12 8.78 4.56 12.55
N ASP A 13 8.97 3.66 11.59
CA ASP A 13 10.24 3.49 10.87
C ASP A 13 10.62 4.72 10.04
N LEU A 14 9.62 5.33 9.39
CA LEU A 14 9.84 6.56 8.63
C LEU A 14 10.18 7.73 9.56
N THR A 15 9.51 7.84 10.70
CA THR A 15 9.75 8.91 11.69
C THR A 15 11.13 8.78 12.34
N VAL A 16 11.56 7.57 12.69
CA VAL A 16 12.89 7.30 13.28
C VAL A 16 14.02 7.77 12.35
N ASN A 17 13.82 7.72 11.03
CA ASN A 17 14.78 8.24 10.04
C ASN A 17 14.62 9.75 9.76
N ILE A 18 13.39 10.28 9.77
CA ILE A 18 13.11 11.71 9.54
C ILE A 18 13.67 12.58 10.67
N ILE A 19 13.61 12.14 11.93
CA ILE A 19 14.12 12.93 13.07
C ILE A 19 15.62 13.26 12.93
N PRO A 20 16.52 12.29 12.70
CA PRO A 20 17.94 12.55 12.37
C PRO A 20 18.14 13.54 11.22
N LEU A 21 17.34 13.43 10.16
CA LEU A 21 17.38 14.36 9.02
C LEU A 21 17.04 15.79 9.45
N GLY A 22 15.96 15.94 10.20
CA GLY A 22 15.50 17.23 10.71
C GLY A 22 16.53 17.92 11.60
N ILE A 23 17.15 17.18 12.53
CA ILE A 23 18.18 17.76 13.42
C ILE A 23 19.42 18.21 12.63
N ILE A 24 19.88 17.43 11.64
CA ILE A 24 21.05 17.79 10.85
C ILE A 24 20.75 19.05 10.04
N VAL A 25 19.62 19.12 9.33
CA VAL A 25 19.22 20.31 8.56
C VAL A 25 19.10 21.53 9.49
N PHE A 26 18.46 21.36 10.65
CA PHE A 26 18.28 22.45 11.61
C PHE A 26 19.62 23.03 12.06
N PHE A 27 20.54 22.19 12.53
CA PHE A 27 21.86 22.67 12.98
C PHE A 27 22.71 23.18 11.82
N MET A 28 22.60 22.58 10.64
CA MET A 28 23.30 23.04 9.45
C MET A 28 22.90 24.48 9.10
N LEU A 29 21.59 24.78 9.12
CA LEU A 29 21.09 26.15 8.89
C LEU A 29 21.44 27.09 10.04
N LEU A 30 21.31 26.63 11.29
CA LEU A 30 21.63 27.43 12.46
C LEU A 30 23.10 27.86 12.45
N PHE A 31 24.04 26.96 12.15
CA PHE A 31 25.46 27.29 12.07
C PHE A 31 25.87 28.01 10.79
N ALA A 32 25.07 27.90 9.73
CA ALA A 32 25.26 28.71 8.53
C ALA A 32 24.94 30.20 8.80
N VAL A 33 23.94 30.49 9.62
CA VAL A 33 23.54 31.87 9.99
C VAL A 33 24.33 32.39 11.18
N PHE A 34 24.46 31.58 12.24
CA PHE A 34 25.15 31.92 13.47
C PHE A 34 26.44 31.10 13.57
N ASN A 35 27.54 31.68 13.12
CA ASN A 35 28.85 31.03 13.19
C ASN A 35 29.71 31.62 14.33
N PRO A 36 29.78 30.96 15.50
CA PRO A 36 30.60 31.43 16.63
C PRO A 36 32.10 31.10 16.49
N PHE A 37 32.48 30.25 15.53
CA PHE A 37 33.85 29.73 15.38
C PHE A 37 34.61 30.37 14.21
N GLY A 38 33.98 31.26 13.43
CA GLY A 38 34.55 31.88 12.25
C GLY A 38 34.48 30.99 11.00
N PHE A 39 34.82 31.56 9.84
CA PHE A 39 34.68 30.89 8.54
C PHE A 39 36.06 30.54 7.96
N ASP A 40 36.56 29.35 8.28
CA ASP A 40 37.70 28.75 7.58
C ASP A 40 37.19 27.83 6.46
N PHE A 41 37.68 28.03 5.24
CA PHE A 41 37.14 27.37 4.05
C PHE A 41 37.33 25.85 4.09
N LEU A 42 38.52 25.39 4.52
CA LEU A 42 38.84 23.97 4.54
C LEU A 42 38.09 23.26 5.66
N ALA A 43 38.14 23.81 6.88
CA ALA A 43 37.47 23.23 8.04
C ALA A 43 35.95 23.23 7.90
N SER A 44 35.37 24.31 7.36
CA SER A 44 33.92 24.38 7.13
C SER A 44 33.49 23.37 6.07
N THR A 45 34.23 23.25 4.97
CA THR A 45 33.92 22.28 3.91
C THR A 45 33.95 20.85 4.42
N ILE A 46 34.96 20.48 5.22
CA ILE A 46 35.06 19.14 5.81
C ILE A 46 33.90 18.90 6.79
N SER A 47 33.62 19.87 7.67
CA SER A 47 32.55 19.76 8.66
C SER A 47 31.17 19.61 8.03
N TYR A 48 30.84 20.49 7.08
CA TYR A 48 29.57 20.38 6.34
C TYR A 48 29.54 19.16 5.44
N GLY A 49 30.66 18.75 4.84
CA GLY A 49 30.75 17.52 4.06
C GLY A 49 30.41 16.28 4.90
N LEU A 50 30.94 16.20 6.13
CA LEU A 50 30.64 15.13 7.08
C LEU A 50 29.18 15.10 7.53
N LEU A 51 28.45 16.21 7.40
CA LEU A 51 27.01 16.27 7.67
C LEU A 51 26.16 16.00 6.44
N ILE A 52 26.54 16.56 5.29
CA ILE A 52 25.80 16.47 4.02
C ILE A 52 25.83 15.03 3.48
N VAL A 53 26.98 14.35 3.55
CA VAL A 53 27.10 12.97 3.05
C VAL A 53 26.13 12.01 3.76
N PRO A 54 26.13 11.88 5.10
CA PRO A 54 25.17 11.02 5.78
C PRO A 54 23.73 11.55 5.64
N LEU A 55 23.51 12.86 5.58
CA LEU A 55 22.18 13.44 5.33
C LEU A 55 21.60 12.98 3.99
N LEU A 56 22.39 13.00 2.91
CA LEU A 56 21.95 12.54 1.60
C LEU A 56 21.79 11.03 1.57
N ALA A 57 22.74 10.27 2.13
CA ALA A 57 22.65 8.82 2.19
C ALA A 57 21.40 8.37 2.96
N LEU A 58 21.16 8.93 4.15
CA LEU A 58 19.97 8.67 4.94
C LEU A 58 18.70 9.13 4.24
N GLY A 59 18.70 10.29 3.58
CA GLY A 59 17.53 10.77 2.83
C GLY A 59 17.17 9.85 1.67
N VAL A 60 18.16 9.35 0.93
CA VAL A 60 17.93 8.36 -0.12
C VAL A 60 17.40 7.06 0.47
N LEU A 61 18.01 6.54 1.55
CA LEU A 61 17.52 5.32 2.21
C LEU A 61 16.10 5.49 2.71
N THR A 62 15.79 6.61 3.38
CA THR A 62 14.47 6.94 3.90
C THR A 62 13.43 6.96 2.77
N TYR A 63 13.77 7.59 1.64
CA TYR A 63 12.90 7.63 0.47
C TYR A 63 12.68 6.24 -0.14
N LEU A 64 13.74 5.44 -0.28
CA LEU A 64 13.65 4.09 -0.82
C LEU A 64 12.83 3.18 0.10
N SER A 65 13.02 3.27 1.42
CA SER A 65 12.21 2.55 2.40
C SER A 65 10.74 2.93 2.30
N GLY A 66 10.41 4.23 2.32
CA GLY A 66 9.02 4.68 2.18
C GLY A 66 8.38 4.25 0.85
N LYS A 67 9.14 4.33 -0.26
CA LYS A 67 8.67 3.90 -1.58
C LYS A 67 8.48 2.38 -1.69
N ALA A 68 9.36 1.61 -1.07
CA ALA A 68 9.25 0.15 -1.05
C ALA A 68 8.01 -0.28 -0.25
N ILE A 69 7.79 0.30 0.93
CA ILE A 69 6.68 -0.06 1.83
C ILE A 69 5.33 0.30 1.18
N ALA A 70 5.18 1.53 0.66
CA ALA A 70 3.96 1.93 -0.06
C ALA A 70 3.68 1.11 -1.33
N GLY A 71 4.68 0.39 -1.85
CA GLY A 71 4.54 -0.51 -2.99
C GLY A 71 4.20 -1.95 -2.60
N ASP A 72 4.59 -2.39 -1.41
CA ASP A 72 4.35 -3.75 -0.91
C ASP A 72 2.96 -3.88 -0.26
N GLU A 73 2.49 -2.82 0.41
CA GLU A 73 1.10 -2.73 0.91
C GLU A 73 0.07 -2.97 -0.20
N LYS A 74 0.39 -2.62 -1.46
CA LYS A 74 -0.51 -2.84 -2.62
C LYS A 74 -0.51 -4.26 -3.18
N ARG A 75 0.41 -5.11 -2.74
CA ARG A 75 0.63 -6.46 -3.30
C ARG A 75 0.48 -7.57 -2.28
N SER A 76 0.47 -7.24 -0.99
CA SER A 76 0.32 -8.23 0.06
C SER A 76 -1.16 -8.47 0.32
N GLU A 77 -1.72 -9.47 -0.34
CA GLU A 77 -3.05 -10.01 -0.05
C GLU A 77 -3.03 -10.57 1.39
N VAL A 78 -3.58 -9.83 2.35
CA VAL A 78 -3.68 -10.29 3.74
C VAL A 78 -5.00 -11.03 3.89
N PHE A 79 -4.95 -12.33 4.15
CA PHE A 79 -6.14 -13.13 4.45
C PHE A 79 -6.39 -13.20 5.96
N LEU A 80 -7.65 -13.42 6.34
CA LEU A 80 -8.00 -13.74 7.73
C LEU A 80 -7.23 -14.99 8.21
N ALA A 81 -6.87 -14.99 9.49
CA ALA A 81 -6.08 -16.07 10.09
C ALA A 81 -6.76 -17.44 9.87
N GLY A 82 -6.09 -18.33 9.12
CA GLY A 82 -6.60 -19.67 8.78
C GLY A 82 -7.28 -19.80 7.41
N GLN A 83 -7.43 -18.71 6.65
CA GLN A 83 -8.09 -18.74 5.33
C GLN A 83 -7.14 -18.60 4.13
N ALA A 84 -5.84 -18.42 4.38
CA ALA A 84 -4.83 -18.20 3.33
C ALA A 84 -4.67 -19.38 2.34
N THR A 85 -5.19 -20.58 2.67
CA THR A 85 -5.12 -21.77 1.79
C THR A 85 -6.48 -22.17 1.22
N VAL A 86 -7.54 -21.40 1.50
CA VAL A 86 -8.90 -21.72 1.04
C VAL A 86 -9.13 -21.03 -0.30
N PRO A 87 -9.44 -21.78 -1.39
CA PRO A 87 -9.78 -21.17 -2.67
C PRO A 87 -11.01 -20.27 -2.53
N GLY A 88 -10.92 -19.02 -2.98
CA GLY A 88 -12.01 -18.05 -2.88
C GLY A 88 -12.19 -17.43 -1.48
N SER A 89 -11.18 -17.47 -0.60
CA SER A 89 -11.22 -16.70 0.63
C SER A 89 -11.12 -15.21 0.33
N GLN A 90 -11.97 -14.43 0.99
CA GLN A 90 -11.94 -12.97 0.90
C GLN A 90 -10.69 -12.44 1.59
N THR A 91 -10.11 -11.40 1.01
CA THR A 91 -9.02 -10.68 1.67
C THR A 91 -9.56 -9.93 2.89
N LEU A 92 -8.68 -9.64 3.85
CA LEU A 92 -9.04 -8.88 5.04
C LEU A 92 -9.52 -7.47 4.68
N GLU A 93 -8.98 -6.89 3.60
CA GLU A 93 -9.47 -5.63 3.02
C GLU A 93 -10.91 -5.75 2.48
N GLU A 94 -11.22 -6.79 1.68
CA GLU A 94 -12.60 -7.01 1.22
C GLU A 94 -13.58 -7.21 2.37
N TYR A 95 -13.18 -7.94 3.41
CA TYR A 95 -14.01 -8.16 4.58
C TYR A 95 -14.25 -6.86 5.38
N GLU A 96 -13.22 -6.02 5.52
CA GLU A 96 -13.33 -4.70 6.16
C GLU A 96 -14.19 -3.73 5.33
N GLU A 97 -14.03 -3.69 4.01
CA GLU A 97 -14.89 -2.90 3.11
C GLU A 97 -16.35 -3.37 3.24
N GLN A 98 -16.61 -4.67 3.20
CA GLN A 98 -17.94 -5.25 3.40
C GLN A 98 -18.52 -4.96 4.79
N ALA A 99 -17.67 -4.79 5.81
CA ALA A 99 -18.06 -4.38 7.15
C ALA A 99 -18.36 -2.88 7.27
N GLU A 100 -17.67 -2.02 6.51
CA GLU A 100 -17.86 -0.56 6.54
C GLU A 100 -18.95 -0.05 5.58
N LEU A 101 -19.41 -0.86 4.63
CA LEU A 101 -20.50 -0.52 3.70
C LEU A 101 -21.81 -0.21 4.45
N SER A 102 -22.46 0.89 4.06
CA SER A 102 -23.77 1.29 4.59
C SER A 102 -24.86 0.29 4.17
N ASP A 103 -25.98 0.26 4.90
CA ASP A 103 -27.08 -0.68 4.64
C ASP A 103 -27.61 -0.60 3.19
N GLU A 104 -27.57 0.60 2.58
CA GLU A 104 -27.95 0.82 1.18
C GLU A 104 -26.94 0.26 0.19
N GLU A 105 -25.65 0.32 0.50
CA GLU A 105 -24.58 -0.20 -0.36
C GLU A 105 -24.49 -1.74 -0.26
N ARG A 106 -24.73 -2.31 0.93
CA ARG A 106 -24.88 -3.76 1.12
C ARG A 106 -26.03 -4.33 0.31
N ALA A 107 -27.15 -3.62 0.22
CA ALA A 107 -28.30 -4.03 -0.59
C ALA A 107 -27.95 -4.02 -2.09
N GLN A 108 -27.21 -3.01 -2.57
CA GLN A 108 -26.79 -2.92 -3.96
C GLN A 108 -25.76 -4.01 -4.34
N LEU A 109 -24.83 -4.33 -3.44
CA LEU A 109 -23.86 -5.41 -3.65
C LEU A 109 -24.52 -6.79 -3.71
N ALA A 110 -25.47 -7.04 -2.80
CA ALA A 110 -26.24 -8.30 -2.80
C ALA A 110 -27.07 -8.46 -4.09
N GLU A 111 -27.63 -7.38 -4.63
CA GLU A 111 -28.29 -7.39 -5.94
C GLU A 111 -27.29 -7.68 -7.07
N GLN A 112 -26.08 -7.12 -7.02
CA GLN A 112 -25.05 -7.31 -8.05
C GLN A 112 -24.44 -8.73 -8.06
N GLU A 113 -24.22 -9.34 -6.89
CA GLU A 113 -23.81 -10.74 -6.74
C GLU A 113 -24.87 -11.67 -7.35
N SER A 114 -26.16 -11.41 -7.05
CA SER A 114 -27.26 -12.22 -7.59
C SER A 114 -27.39 -12.14 -9.12
N THR A 115 -26.94 -11.04 -9.71
CA THR A 115 -26.95 -10.85 -11.18
C THR A 115 -25.77 -11.57 -11.83
N THR A 116 -24.62 -11.62 -11.15
CA THR A 116 -23.39 -12.28 -11.64
C THR A 116 -23.51 -13.82 -11.56
N GLU A 117 -24.14 -14.35 -10.52
CA GLU A 117 -24.48 -15.78 -10.44
C GLU A 117 -25.48 -16.19 -11.53
N GLN A 118 -26.46 -15.34 -11.85
CA GLN A 118 -27.42 -15.56 -12.94
C GLN A 118 -26.77 -15.56 -14.33
N GLU A 119 -25.78 -14.70 -14.58
CA GLU A 119 -25.08 -14.68 -15.87
C GLU A 119 -24.22 -15.95 -16.05
N SER A 120 -23.55 -16.41 -14.99
CA SER A 120 -22.76 -17.66 -15.01
C SER A 120 -23.61 -18.94 -15.21
N THR A 121 -24.85 -18.95 -14.71
CA THR A 121 -25.79 -20.07 -14.91
C THR A 121 -26.44 -20.03 -16.29
N THR A 122 -26.70 -18.84 -16.83
CA THR A 122 -27.28 -18.68 -18.17
C THR A 122 -26.30 -19.09 -19.27
N GLU A 123 -25.00 -18.79 -19.12
CA GLU A 123 -23.98 -19.24 -20.09
C GLU A 123 -23.74 -20.76 -20.06
N GLN A 124 -23.84 -21.41 -18.89
CA GLN A 124 -23.71 -22.86 -18.77
C GLN A 124 -24.92 -23.61 -19.32
N GLU A 125 -26.14 -23.07 -19.17
CA GLU A 125 -27.36 -23.67 -19.71
C GLU A 125 -27.44 -23.53 -21.25
N SER A 126 -26.95 -22.42 -21.80
CA SER A 126 -26.89 -22.23 -23.26
C SER A 126 -25.85 -23.13 -23.94
N ALA A 127 -24.73 -23.43 -23.28
CA ALA A 127 -23.72 -24.36 -23.80
C ALA A 127 -24.17 -25.83 -23.71
N ALA A 128 -25.01 -26.19 -22.74
CA ALA A 128 -25.58 -27.53 -22.62
C ALA A 128 -26.68 -27.81 -23.66
N THR A 129 -27.48 -26.80 -24.00
CA THR A 129 -28.63 -26.95 -24.92
C THR A 129 -28.20 -27.09 -26.40
N GLU A 130 -27.07 -26.50 -26.81
CA GLU A 130 -26.57 -26.65 -28.19
C GLU A 130 -25.96 -28.03 -28.48
N GLN A 131 -25.50 -28.78 -27.46
CA GLN A 131 -24.93 -30.12 -27.67
C GLN A 131 -26.00 -31.20 -27.83
N GLU A 132 -27.17 -31.06 -27.21
CA GLU A 132 -28.23 -32.07 -27.29
C GLU A 132 -29.03 -32.00 -28.60
N SER A 133 -29.13 -30.81 -29.23
CA SER A 133 -29.84 -30.62 -30.51
C SER A 133 -29.12 -31.20 -31.74
N THR A 134 -27.83 -31.58 -31.65
CA THR A 134 -27.07 -32.10 -32.81
C THR A 134 -27.02 -33.63 -32.88
N ALA A 135 -27.57 -34.33 -31.89
CA ALA A 135 -27.53 -35.80 -31.80
C ALA A 135 -28.84 -36.50 -32.26
N GLU A 136 -29.94 -35.75 -32.48
CA GLU A 136 -31.27 -36.32 -32.78
C GLU A 136 -31.74 -36.03 -34.21
N ASN A 137 -30.85 -36.11 -35.20
CA ASN A 137 -31.25 -36.05 -36.61
C ASN A 137 -30.29 -36.82 -37.54
N ASP A 138 -30.03 -38.09 -37.21
CA ASP A 138 -29.46 -39.08 -38.15
C ASP A 138 -30.02 -40.47 -37.77
N ASP A 139 -31.22 -40.77 -38.26
CA ASP A 139 -31.80 -42.12 -38.36
C ASP A 139 -32.26 -42.35 -39.82
#